data_AF-A0A933P4F1-F1
#
_entry.id   AF-A0A933P4F1-F1
#
_cell.length_a   1.000
_cell.length_b   1.000
_cell.length_c   1.000
_cell.angle_alpha   90.00
_cell.angle_beta   90.00
_cell.angle_gamma   90.00
#
_symmetry.space_group_name_H-M   'P 1'
#
loop_
_entity.id
_entity.type
_entity.pdbx_description
1 polymer ?
#
loop_
_entity_poly.entity_id
_entity_poly.type
_entity_poly.pdbx_seq_one_letter_code
_entity_poly.pdbx_strand_id
1 'polypeptide(L)' 'VTPAEPDDEVRGVPALLAALPDRERAAMVLRHVDDMTVAQIAEAMGITVQAAESLLARATRRLRNQEARDA' A
#
# COMPACT_ATOMS: atom_id res chain seq x y z
N VAL A 1 7.42 -9.78 31.58
CA VAL A 1 6.77 -9.76 30.26
C VAL A 1 5.28 -9.83 30.51
N THR A 2 4.58 -8.70 30.38
CA THR A 2 3.12 -8.66 30.44
C THR A 2 2.59 -9.19 29.11
N PRO A 3 1.63 -10.15 29.07
CA PRO A 3 1.02 -10.56 27.83
C PRO A 3 0.06 -9.44 27.39
N ALA A 4 0.31 -8.85 26.23
CA ALA A 4 -0.64 -7.93 25.63
C ALA A 4 -1.89 -8.72 25.22
N GLU A 5 -3.05 -8.21 25.61
CA GLU A 5 -4.35 -8.83 25.32
C GLU A 5 -4.59 -8.86 23.80
N PRO A 6 -5.12 -9.98 23.26
CA PRO A 6 -5.62 -10.00 21.89
C PRO A 6 -7.00 -9.32 21.87
N ASP A 7 -7.32 -8.64 20.76
CA ASP A 7 -8.65 -8.14 20.38
C ASP A 7 -8.83 -6.60 20.31
N ASP A 8 -7.89 -5.91 19.66
CA ASP A 8 -8.28 -4.82 18.75
C ASP A 8 -7.71 -5.13 17.36
N GLU A 9 -8.64 -5.35 16.44
CA GLU A 9 -8.52 -5.93 15.12
C GLU A 9 -7.78 -5.02 14.13
N VAL A 10 -6.53 -4.66 14.44
CA VAL A 10 -5.66 -4.02 13.46
C VAL A 10 -5.30 -5.10 12.44
N ARG A 11 -6.02 -5.18 11.31
CA ARG A 11 -5.40 -5.70 10.09
C ARG A 11 -4.13 -4.89 9.89
N GLY A 12 -3.00 -5.45 10.31
CA GLY A 12 -1.72 -4.78 10.16
C GLY A 12 -1.57 -4.35 8.71
N VAL A 13 -0.81 -3.28 8.48
CA VAL A 13 -0.43 -2.82 7.13
C VAL A 13 -0.19 -3.97 6.13
N PRO A 14 0.42 -5.12 6.50
CA PRO A 14 0.52 -6.29 5.61
C PRO A 14 -0.80 -6.83 5.05
N ALA A 15 -1.86 -6.93 5.86
CA ALA A 15 -3.16 -7.48 5.44
C ALA A 15 -3.93 -6.52 4.51
N LEU A 16 -3.83 -5.21 4.76
CA LEU A 16 -4.40 -4.18 3.90
C LEU A 16 -3.70 -4.14 2.53
N LEU A 17 -2.37 -4.23 2.53
CA LEU A 17 -1.59 -4.32 1.29
C LEU A 17 -1.86 -5.62 0.52
N ALA A 18 -2.09 -6.74 1.21
CA ALA A 18 -2.38 -8.03 0.57
C ALA A 18 -3.63 -8.00 -0.32
N ALA A 19 -4.60 -7.14 0.01
CA ALA A 19 -5.84 -6.99 -0.76
C ALA A 19 -5.70 -6.06 -2.00
N LEU A 20 -4.53 -5.43 -2.19
CA LEU A 20 -4.24 -4.67 -3.40
C LEU A 20 -3.81 -5.58 -4.56
N PRO A 21 -4.17 -5.23 -5.81
CA PRO A 21 -3.57 -5.84 -6.99
C PRO A 21 -2.04 -5.75 -6.96
N ASP A 22 -1.34 -6.77 -7.46
CA ASP A 22 0.12 -6.91 -7.30
C ASP A 22 0.91 -5.66 -7.70
N ARG A 23 0.51 -4.99 -8.79
CA ARG A 23 1.18 -3.77 -9.27
C ARG A 23 0.94 -2.56 -8.37
N GLU A 24 -0.25 -2.45 -7.80
CA GLU A 24 -0.61 -1.39 -6.85
C GLU A 24 0.13 -1.62 -5.53
N ARG A 25 0.19 -2.87 -5.05
CA ARG A 25 0.97 -3.26 -3.87
C ARG A 25 2.46 -2.96 -4.05
N ALA A 26 3.05 -3.37 -5.17
CA ALA A 26 4.46 -3.12 -5.45
C ALA A 26 4.79 -1.62 -5.43
N ALA A 27 3.97 -0.78 -6.06
CA ALA A 27 4.15 0.67 -6.03
C ALA A 27 4.08 1.24 -4.60
N MET A 28 3.16 0.75 -3.77
CA MET A 28 3.03 1.18 -2.36
C MET A 28 4.23 0.76 -1.52
N VAL A 29 4.74 -0.46 -1.71
CA VAL A 29 5.94 -0.95 -1.00
C VAL A 29 7.14 -0.08 -1.37
N LEU A 30 7.41 0.11 -2.66
CA LEU A 30 8.52 0.94 -3.11
C LEU A 30 8.42 2.37 -2.56
N ARG A 31 7.19 2.91 -2.46
CA ARG A 31 6.97 4.27 -1.94
C ARG A 31 7.18 4.39 -0.43
N HIS A 32 6.67 3.44 0.35
CA HIS A 32 6.52 3.60 1.80
C HIS A 32 7.48 2.74 2.62
N VAL A 33 8.04 1.70 2.03
CA VAL A 33 9.03 0.82 2.65
C VAL A 33 10.43 1.18 2.16
N ASP A 34 10.57 1.40 0.85
CA ASP A 34 11.86 1.71 0.23
C ASP A 34 12.10 3.23 0.04
N ASP A 35 11.18 4.07 0.53
CA ASP A 35 11.22 5.55 0.47
C ASP A 35 11.48 6.13 -0.94
N MET A 36 11.06 5.42 -1.98
CA MET A 36 11.30 5.83 -3.36
C MET A 36 10.35 6.95 -3.81
N THR A 37 10.89 7.90 -4.57
CA THR A 37 10.09 8.90 -5.27
C THR A 37 9.28 8.27 -6.40
N VAL A 38 8.23 8.95 -6.88
CA VAL A 38 7.39 8.42 -7.97
C VAL A 38 8.20 8.17 -9.26
N ALA A 39 9.19 9.02 -9.53
CA ALA A 39 10.08 8.85 -10.67
C ALA A 39 10.94 7.58 -10.55
N GLN A 40 11.52 7.34 -9.37
CA GLN A 40 12.31 6.13 -9.10
C GLN A 40 11.44 4.87 -9.15
N ILE A 41 10.20 4.93 -8.66
CA ILE A 41 9.24 3.83 -8.76
C ILE A 41 8.94 3.51 -10.23
N ALA A 42 8.72 4.54 -11.04
CA ALA A 42 8.46 4.38 -12.46
C ALA A 42 9.64 3.70 -13.19
N GLU A 43 10.86 4.13 -12.88
CA GLU A 43 12.09 3.53 -13.39
C GLU A 43 12.22 2.06 -12.96
N ALA A 44 12.09 1.77 -11.67
CA ALA A 44 12.20 0.40 -11.14
C ALA A 44 11.12 -0.56 -11.67
N MET A 45 9.93 -0.05 -11.96
CA MET A 45 8.81 -0.83 -12.51
C MET A 45 8.78 -0.86 -14.05
N GLY A 46 9.69 -0.15 -14.73
CA GLY A 46 9.71 -0.06 -16.20
C GLY A 46 8.45 0.57 -16.80
N ILE A 47 7.90 1.59 -16.14
CA ILE A 47 6.69 2.32 -16.58
C ILE A 47 6.92 3.83 -16.61
N THR A 48 5.95 4.58 -17.13
CA THR A 48 5.99 6.05 -17.09
C THR A 48 5.68 6.57 -15.68
N VAL A 49 6.18 7.76 -15.35
CA VAL A 49 5.87 8.45 -14.08
C VAL A 49 4.36 8.60 -13.89
N GLN A 50 3.63 9.00 -14.93
CA GLN A 50 2.18 9.12 -14.91
C GLN A 50 1.46 7.78 -14.62
N ALA A 51 2.00 6.67 -15.13
CA ALA A 51 1.46 5.34 -14.82
C ALA A 51 1.72 4.97 -13.35
N ALA A 52 2.90 5.29 -12.80
CA ALA A 52 3.20 5.10 -11.38
C ALA A 52 2.30 5.95 -10.46
N GLU A 53 2.08 7.22 -10.79
CA GLU A 53 1.10 8.08 -10.08
C GLU A 53 -0.30 7.46 -10.10
N SER A 54 -0.72 6.96 -11.26
CA SER A 54 -2.03 6.32 -11.41
C SER A 54 -2.16 5.03 -10.61
N LEU A 55 -1.07 4.28 -10.40
CA LEU A 55 -1.06 3.10 -9.54
C LEU A 55 -1.17 3.49 -8.07
N LEU A 56 -0.36 4.45 -7.61
CA LEU A 56 -0.37 4.94 -6.23
C LEU A 56 -1.72 5.57 -5.85
N ALA A 57 -2.32 6.36 -6.74
CA ALA A 57 -3.64 6.96 -6.52
C ALA A 57 -4.74 5.89 -6.39
N ARG A 58 -4.71 4.86 -7.26
CA ARG A 58 -5.65 3.73 -7.21
C ARG A 58 -5.49 2.92 -5.93
N ALA A 59 -4.25 2.58 -5.57
CA ALA A 59 -3.91 1.87 -4.35
C ALA A 59 -4.46 2.61 -3.12
N THR A 60 -4.16 3.92 -3.02
CA THR A 60 -4.62 4.77 -1.91
C THR A 60 -6.14 4.80 -1.80
N ARG A 61 -6.85 4.96 -2.93
CA ARG A 61 -8.32 4.94 -2.95
C ARG A 61 -8.88 3.60 -2.50
N ARG A 62 -8.27 2.48 -2.90
CA ARG A 62 -8.70 1.14 -2.47
C ARG A 62 -8.51 0.95 -0.97
N LEU A 63 -7.35 1.33 -0.43
CA LEU A 63 -7.08 1.23 1.01
C LEU A 63 -8.08 2.04 1.82
N ARG A 64 -8.32 3.31 1.44
CA ARG A 64 -9.33 4.15 2.09
C ARG A 64 -10.74 3.54 2.04
N ASN A 65 -11.11 2.93 0.92
CA ASN A 65 -12.40 2.26 0.80
C ASN A 65 -12.49 0.96 1.62
N GLN A 66 -11.36 0.34 1.94
CA GLN A 66 -11.32 -0.84 2.82
C GLN A 66 -11.44 -0.41 4.28
N GLU A 67 -10.65 0.59 4.69
CA GLU A 67 -10.76 1.20 6.02
C GLU A 67 -12.20 1.67 6.31
N ALA A 68 -12.86 2.29 5.35
CA ALA A 68 -14.25 2.75 5.50
C ALA A 68 -15.31 1.63 5.52
N ARG A 69 -14.97 0.39 5.14
CA ARG A 69 -15.88 -0.77 5.21
C ARG A 69 -15.72 -1.56 6.50
N ASP A 70 -14.55 -1.46 7.12
CA ASP A 70 -14.18 -2.16 8.34
C ASP A 70 -14.38 -1.27 9.60
N ALA A 71 -14.68 0.03 9.44
CA ALA A 71 -15.02 0.99 10.51
C ALA A 71 -16.53 1.16 10.68
#